data_AF-A0AAX0VT85-F1
#
_entry.id   AF-A0AAX0VT85-F1
#
_cell.length_a   1.000
_cell.length_b   1.000
_cell.length_c   1.000
_cell.angle_alpha   90.00
_cell.angle_beta   90.00
_cell.angle_gamma   90.00
#
_symmetry.space_group_name_H-M   'P 1'
#
loop_
_entity.id
_entity.type
_entity.pdbx_description
1 polymer ?
#
loop_
_entity_poly.entity_id
_entity_poly.type
_entity_poly.pdbx_seq_one_letter_code
_entity_poly.pdbx_strand_id
1 'polypeptide(L)' 'MKRTILGMAGAGEPLLQQALQAIRAHQQAVDEGRPAEEVKRLRLEADHLYQSVIDYQLHKAGTLGQTQH' A
#
# COMPACT_ATOMS: atom_id res chain seq x y z
N MET A 1 6.29 9.73 23.47
CA MET A 1 7.07 10.01 22.25
C MET A 1 8.27 9.06 22.17
N LYS A 2 8.08 7.83 21.68
CA LYS A 2 9.14 6.82 21.57
C LYS A 2 9.58 6.74 20.11
N ARG A 3 10.61 7.50 19.74
CA ARG A 3 11.27 7.43 18.43
C ARG A 3 12.11 6.15 18.36
N THR A 4 11.44 5.02 18.29
CA THR A 4 12.09 3.71 18.09
C THR A 4 12.08 3.42 16.60
N ILE A 5 13.07 2.69 16.10
CA ILE A 5 13.26 2.28 14.69
C ILE A 5 11.95 1.71 14.05
N LEU A 6 11.01 1.23 14.88
CA LEU A 6 9.63 0.87 14.54
C LEU A 6 8.80 2.01 13.89
N GLY A 7 9.01 3.27 14.28
CA GLY A 7 8.33 4.43 13.68
C GLY A 7 8.78 4.72 12.24
N MET A 8 9.96 4.24 11.83
CA MET A 8 10.42 4.29 10.44
C MET A 8 9.98 3.06 9.64
N ALA A 9 9.76 1.89 10.26
CA ALA A 9 8.99 0.80 9.65
C ALA A 9 7.50 1.20 9.43
N GLY A 10 6.97 1.99 10.36
CA GLY A 10 5.58 2.43 10.45
C GLY A 10 5.06 3.43 9.42
N ALA A 11 5.80 3.76 8.35
CA ALA A 11 5.24 4.48 7.19
C ALA A 11 5.00 3.55 5.98
N GLY A 12 5.63 2.37 5.96
CA GLY A 12 5.27 1.30 5.01
C GLY A 12 4.05 0.51 5.48
N GLU A 13 3.92 0.29 6.79
CA GLU A 13 2.74 -0.34 7.41
C GLU A 13 1.41 0.37 7.12
N PRO A 14 1.26 1.70 7.23
CA PRO A 14 0.01 2.38 6.89
C PRO A 14 -0.27 2.34 5.40
N LEU A 15 0.74 2.50 4.53
CA LEU A 15 0.54 2.40 3.08
C LEU A 15 0.15 0.98 2.66
N LEU A 16 0.77 -0.04 3.28
CA LEU A 16 0.40 -1.44 3.11
C LEU A 16 -1.02 -1.71 3.63
N GLN A 17 -1.39 -1.15 4.78
CA GLN A 17 -2.74 -1.27 5.33
C GLN A 17 -3.79 -0.64 4.41
N GLN A 18 -3.49 0.51 3.81
CA GLN A 18 -4.35 1.17 2.82
C GLN A 18 -4.52 0.29 1.57
N ALA A 19 -3.43 -0.25 1.03
CA ALA A 19 -3.49 -1.17 -0.11
C ALA A 19 -4.34 -2.42 0.21
N LEU A 20 -4.15 -3.03 1.38
CA LEU A 20 -4.93 -4.19 1.82
C LEU A 20 -6.41 -3.86 2.08
N GLN A 21 -6.74 -2.62 2.48
CA GLN A 21 -8.14 -2.19 2.58
C GLN A 21 -8.77 -1.99 1.21
N ALA A 22 -8.07 -1.36 0.27
CA ALA A 22 -8.57 -1.18 -1.10
C ALA A 22 -8.80 -2.51 -1.82
N ILE A 23 -7.88 -3.47 -1.67
CA ILE A 23 -8.03 -4.83 -2.21
C ILE A 23 -9.28 -5.52 -1.63
N ARG A 24 -9.49 -5.41 -0.31
CA ARG A 24 -10.69 -5.98 0.34
C ARG A 24 -11.98 -5.30 -0.11
N ALA A 25 -11.98 -3.98 -0.26
CA ALA A 25 -13.14 -3.23 -0.76
C ALA A 25 -13.49 -3.64 -2.20
N HIS A 26 -12.48 -3.80 -3.07
CA HIS A 26 -12.68 -4.35 -4.41
C HIS A 26 -13.29 -5.76 -4.37
N GLN A 27 -12.72 -6.66 -3.55
CA GLN A 27 -13.22 -8.03 -3.44
C GLN A 27 -14.68 -8.05 -2.95
N GLN A 28 -15.00 -7.28 -1.91
CA GLN A 28 -16.36 -7.15 -1.41
C GLN A 28 -17.32 -6.61 -2.48
N ALA A 29 -16.90 -5.63 -3.27
CA ALA A 29 -17.72 -5.11 -4.37
C ALA A 29 -17.99 -6.16 -5.47
N VAL A 30 -17.02 -7.05 -5.74
CA VAL A 30 -17.20 -8.19 -6.65
C VAL A 30 -18.18 -9.21 -6.06
N ASP A 31 -17.99 -9.60 -4.79
CA ASP A 31 -18.86 -10.55 -4.09
C ASP A 31 -20.31 -10.04 -3.95
N GLU A 32 -20.49 -8.74 -3.72
CA GLU A 32 -21.80 -8.08 -3.67
C GLU A 32 -22.44 -7.91 -5.06
N GLY A 33 -21.72 -8.19 -6.15
CA GLY A 33 -22.20 -7.97 -7.51
C GLY A 33 -22.45 -6.49 -7.84
N ARG A 34 -21.62 -5.58 -7.29
CA ARG A 34 -21.73 -4.14 -7.53
C ARG A 34 -21.55 -3.79 -9.02
N PRO A 35 -22.01 -2.60 -9.45
CA PRO A 35 -21.84 -2.14 -10.82
C PRO A 35 -20.38 -2.22 -11.28
N ALA A 36 -20.18 -2.63 -12.54
CA ALA A 36 -18.85 -2.82 -13.10
C ALA A 36 -17.97 -1.56 -13.06
N GLU A 37 -18.56 -0.36 -13.13
CA GLU A 37 -17.82 0.89 -12.98
C GLU A 37 -17.24 1.06 -11.57
N GLU A 38 -18.01 0.70 -10.53
CA GLU A 38 -17.57 0.79 -9.14
C GLU A 38 -16.44 -0.21 -8.85
N VAL A 39 -16.63 -1.46 -9.29
CA VAL A 39 -15.60 -2.51 -9.19
C VAL A 39 -14.32 -2.07 -9.90
N LYS A 40 -14.44 -1.48 -11.10
CA LYS A 40 -13.28 -0.99 -11.86
C LYS A 40 -12.57 0.16 -11.14
N ARG A 41 -13.31 1.10 -10.53
CA ARG A 41 -12.69 2.19 -9.75
C ARG A 41 -11.93 1.66 -8.54
N LEU A 42 -12.54 0.75 -7.77
CA LEU A 42 -11.90 0.13 -6.61
C LEU A 42 -10.66 -0.68 -6.99
N ARG A 43 -10.70 -1.36 -8.14
CA ARG A 43 -9.54 -2.06 -8.69
C ARG A 43 -8.39 -1.10 -8.98
N LEU A 44 -8.65 0.00 -9.70
CA LEU A 44 -7.63 1.00 -10.03
C LEU A 44 -6.99 1.61 -8.79
N GLU A 45 -7.79 1.86 -7.75
CA GLU A 45 -7.30 2.37 -6.47
C GLU A 45 -6.41 1.34 -5.75
N ALA A 46 -6.83 0.08 -5.73
CA ALA A 46 -6.03 -1.01 -5.16
C ALA A 46 -4.70 -1.21 -5.90
N ASP A 47 -4.72 -1.22 -7.23
CA ASP A 47 -3.52 -1.33 -8.08
C ASP A 47 -2.55 -0.15 -7.82
N HIS A 48 -3.06 1.08 -7.77
CA HIS A 48 -2.25 2.27 -7.51
C HIS A 48 -1.60 2.25 -6.11
N LEU A 49 -2.36 1.87 -5.08
CA LEU A 49 -1.85 1.77 -3.71
C LEU A 49 -0.81 0.66 -3.57
N TYR A 50 -1.03 -0.48 -4.23
CA TYR A 50 -0.06 -1.57 -4.22
C TYR A 50 1.26 -1.18 -4.90
N GLN A 51 1.19 -0.49 -6.04
CA GLN A 51 2.37 0.06 -6.71
C GLN A 51 3.11 1.05 -5.80
N SER A 52 2.38 1.94 -5.12
CA SER A 52 2.96 2.89 -4.16
C SER A 52 3.72 2.19 -3.00
N VAL A 53 3.20 1.05 -2.52
CA VAL A 53 3.90 0.22 -1.51
C VAL A 53 5.23 -0.31 -2.07
N ILE A 54 5.24 -0.81 -3.31
CA ILE A 54 6.44 -1.34 -3.95
C ILE A 54 7.48 -0.23 -4.12
N ASP A 55 7.09 0.92 -4.68
CA ASP A 55 7.97 2.07 -4.87
C ASP A 55 8.59 2.53 -3.55
N TYR A 56 7.79 2.57 -2.49
CA TYR A 56 8.26 2.93 -1.16
C TYR A 56 9.26 1.93 -0.58
N GLN A 57 9.00 0.63 -0.73
CA GLN A 57 9.91 -0.43 -0.27
C GLN A 57 11.23 -0.42 -1.06
N LEU A 58 11.16 -0.23 -2.38
CA LEU A 58 12.33 -0.10 -3.25
C LEU A 58 13.16 1.14 -2.91
N HIS A 59 12.51 2.29 -2.71
CA HIS A 59 13.19 3.52 -2.29
C HIS A 59 13.93 3.32 -0.96
N LYS A 60 13.27 2.74 0.04
CA LYS A 60 13.92 2.40 1.31
C LYS A 60 15.09 1.45 1.15
N ALA A 61 14.93 0.37 0.38
CA ALA A 61 15.98 -0.61 0.15
C ALA A 61 17.20 0.01 -0.56
N GLY A 62 16.96 0.91 -1.54
CA GLY A 62 18.01 1.67 -2.22
C GLY A 62 18.71 2.69 -1.31
N THR A 63 17.97 3.34 -0.41
CA THR A 63 18.54 4.31 0.54
C THR A 63 19.40 3.62 1.63
N LEU A 64 19.05 2.40 2.02
CA LEU A 64 19.86 1.55 2.90
C LEU A 64 21.17 1.11 2.25
N GLY A 65 21.26 1.09 0.91
CA GLY A 65 22.48 0.80 0.16
C GLY A 65 23.46 1.97 0.00
N GLN A 66 23.04 3.22 0.27
CA GLN A 66 23.84 4.43 0.07
C GLN A 66 24.34 5.09 1.37
N THR A 67 24.16 4.46 2.54
CA THR A 67 24.55 5.01 3.85
C THR A 67 25.73 4.28 4.50
N GLN A 68 26.70 3.81 3.70
CA GLN A 68 28.02 3.44 4.22
C GLN A 68 29.07 3.49 3.11
N HIS A 69 29.68 4.66 2.91
CA HIS A 69 31.06 4.82 2.43
C HIS A 69 31.58 6.19 2.89
#